data_AF-A0A1F4MKM4-F1
#
_entry.id   AF-A0A1F4MKM4-F1
#
_cell.length_a   1.000
_cell.length_b   1.000
_cell.length_c   1.000
_cell.angle_alpha   90.00
_cell.angle_beta   90.00
_cell.angle_gamma   90.00
#
_symmetry.space_group_name_H-M   'P 1'
#
loop_
_entity.id
_entity.type
_entity.pdbx_description
1 polymer ?
#
loop_
_entity_poly.entity_id
_entity_poly.type
_entity_poly.pdbx_seq_one_letter_code
_entity_poly.pdbx_strand_id
1 'polypeptide(L)'
;MTTTEIQLPKVAQTRISQLAHASGRSPAAMLRFVLRDGFDAVELSIKENAQADEQFAAGATVPHADVMRDALSTVHQAKQQAQTAT
;
A
#
# COMPACT_ATOMS: atom_id res chain seq x y z
N MET A 1 27.07 -16.99 1.77
CA MET A 1 25.75 -16.84 1.14
C MET A 1 25.96 -16.85 -0.36
N THR A 2 25.46 -17.85 -1.06
CA THR A 2 25.49 -17.90 -2.53
C THR A 2 24.43 -16.94 -3.06
N THR A 3 24.86 -15.81 -3.63
CA THR A 3 23.98 -14.90 -4.36
C THR A 3 23.53 -15.63 -5.63
N THR A 4 22.34 -16.20 -5.62
CA THR A 4 21.74 -16.74 -6.85
C THR A 4 21.48 -15.58 -7.79
N GLU A 5 22.21 -15.53 -8.91
CA GLU A 5 21.97 -14.52 -9.94
C GLU A 5 20.65 -14.82 -10.66
N ILE A 6 19.61 -14.09 -10.30
CA ILE A 6 18.32 -14.15 -10.99
C ILE A 6 18.41 -13.24 -12.21
N GLN A 7 18.50 -13.83 -13.41
CA GLN A 7 18.37 -13.07 -14.65
C GLN A 7 16.90 -12.81 -14.94
N LEU A 8 16.46 -11.57 -14.71
CA LEU A 8 15.12 -11.11 -15.03
C LEU A 8 15.03 -10.69 -16.50
N PRO A 9 13.88 -10.90 -17.17
CA PRO A 9 13.63 -10.28 -18.47
C PRO A 9 13.83 -8.77 -18.40
N LYS A 10 14.38 -8.15 -19.46
CA LYS A 10 14.62 -6.70 -19.51
C LYS A 10 13.37 -5.87 -19.14
N VAL A 11 12.20 -6.31 -19.57
CA VAL A 11 10.91 -5.65 -19.25
C VAL A 11 10.67 -5.61 -17.74
N ALA A 12 10.92 -6.72 -17.03
CA ALA A 12 10.77 -6.78 -15.58
C ALA A 12 11.81 -5.90 -14.87
N GLN A 13 13.06 -5.85 -15.36
CA GLN A 13 14.10 -4.98 -14.80
C GLN A 13 13.75 -3.49 -14.94
N THR A 14 13.24 -3.08 -16.11
CA THR A 14 12.77 -1.71 -16.35
C THR A 14 11.62 -1.36 -15.42
N ARG A 15 10.63 -2.25 -15.30
CA ARG A 15 9.47 -2.05 -14.41
C ARG A 15 9.92 -1.90 -12.95
N ILE A 16 10.80 -2.77 -12.46
CA ILE A 16 11.39 -2.66 -11.10
C ILE A 16 12.11 -1.31 -10.91
N SER A 17 12.88 -0.87 -11.90
CA SER A 17 13.62 0.40 -11.82
C SER A 17 12.68 1.60 -11.75
N GLN A 18 11.59 1.58 -12.51
CA GLN A 18 10.56 2.63 -12.47
C GLN A 18 9.86 2.68 -11.11
N LEU A 19 9.44 1.53 -10.57
CA LEU A 19 8.81 1.45 -9.26
C LEU A 19 9.77 1.86 -8.14
N ALA A 20 11.03 1.46 -8.24
CA ALA A 20 12.07 1.85 -7.29
C ALA A 20 12.23 3.38 -7.27
N HIS A 21 12.28 4.02 -8.44
CA HIS A 21 12.37 5.47 -8.55
C HIS A 21 11.12 6.16 -7.96
N ALA A 22 9.92 5.72 -8.33
CA ALA A 22 8.66 6.30 -7.85
C ALA A 22 8.48 6.21 -6.32
N SER A 23 9.06 5.18 -5.70
CA SER A 23 8.99 4.96 -4.25
C SER A 23 10.22 5.46 -3.48
N GLY A 24 11.20 6.07 -4.15
CA GLY A 24 12.46 6.52 -3.53
C GLY A 24 13.33 5.39 -2.97
N ARG A 25 13.20 4.17 -3.50
CA ARG A 25 13.92 2.97 -3.05
C ARG A 25 14.98 2.53 -4.06
N SER A 26 15.90 1.65 -3.63
CA SER A 26 16.83 1.02 -4.56
C SER A 26 16.15 -0.11 -5.36
N PRO A 27 16.57 -0.39 -6.61
CA PRO A 27 16.03 -1.51 -7.40
C PRO A 27 16.14 -2.86 -6.70
N ALA A 28 17.23 -3.10 -5.95
CA ALA A 28 17.39 -4.33 -5.17
C ALA A 28 16.37 -4.45 -4.02
N ALA A 29 16.00 -3.33 -3.38
CA ALA A 29 14.93 -3.32 -2.40
C ALA A 29 13.57 -3.54 -3.04
N MET A 30 13.32 -2.89 -4.19
CA MET A 30 12.08 -3.05 -4.94
C MET A 30 11.88 -4.49 -5.42
N LEU A 31 12.94 -5.14 -5.91
CA LEU A 31 12.90 -6.55 -6.30
C LEU A 31 12.44 -7.46 -5.16
N ARG A 32 12.85 -7.19 -3.91
CA ARG A 32 12.39 -7.99 -2.75
C ARG A 32 10.88 -7.90 -2.53
N PHE A 33 10.29 -6.72 -2.72
CA PHE A 33 8.85 -6.53 -2.61
C PHE A 33 8.12 -7.23 -3.75
N VAL A 34 8.60 -7.05 -4.98
CA VAL A 34 8.00 -7.68 -6.17
C VAL A 34 8.06 -9.20 -6.10
N LEU A 35 9.15 -9.78 -5.59
CA LEU A 35 9.26 -11.23 -5.40
C LEU A 35 8.34 -11.76 -4.29
N ARG A 36 8.00 -10.93 -3.30
CA ARG A 36 7.13 -11.30 -2.18
C ARG A 36 5.65 -11.19 -2.54
N ASP A 37 5.26 -10.06 -3.12
CA ASP A 37 3.85 -9.67 -3.28
C ASP A 37 3.39 -9.65 -4.74
N GLY A 38 4.32 -9.74 -5.70
CA GLY A 38 4.04 -9.55 -7.12
C GLY A 38 4.02 -8.08 -7.53
N PHE A 39 4.05 -7.84 -8.86
CA PHE A 39 4.09 -6.48 -9.40
C PHE A 39 2.82 -5.68 -9.09
N ASP A 40 1.65 -6.28 -9.25
CA ASP A 40 0.39 -5.53 -9.20
C ASP A 40 0.10 -5.01 -7.79
N ALA A 41 0.39 -5.80 -6.76
CA ALA A 41 0.25 -5.39 -5.36
C ALA A 41 1.24 -4.26 -4.99
N VAL A 42 2.48 -4.36 -5.47
CA VAL A 42 3.50 -3.33 -5.24
C VAL A 42 3.13 -2.02 -5.94
N GLU A 43 2.63 -2.09 -7.17
CA GLU A 43 2.16 -0.92 -7.92
C GLU A 43 0.99 -0.23 -7.26
N LEU A 44 0.00 -1.01 -6.81
CA LEU A 44 -1.14 -0.48 -6.08
C LEU A 44 -0.68 0.23 -4.80
N SER A 45 0.19 -0.40 -4.01
CA SER A 45 0.69 0.18 -2.77
C SER A 45 1.47 1.48 -2.99
N ILE A 46 2.31 1.57 -4.03
CA ILE A 46 3.04 2.80 -4.35
C ILE A 46 2.05 3.92 -4.73
N LYS A 47 1.03 3.61 -5.53
CA LYS A 47 0.00 4.57 -5.93
C LYS A 47 -0.80 5.08 -4.73
N GLU A 48 -1.25 4.17 -3.86
CA GLU A 48 -2.03 4.53 -2.67
C GLU A 48 -1.22 5.38 -1.69
N ASN A 49 0.06 5.06 -1.50
CA ASN A 49 0.95 5.87 -0.66
C ASN A 49 1.17 7.26 -1.23
N ALA A 50 1.40 7.39 -2.54
CA ALA A 50 1.55 8.70 -3.18
C ALA A 50 0.28 9.56 -3.01
N GLN A 51 -0.90 8.95 -3.18
CA GLN A 51 -2.17 9.63 -2.94
C GLN A 51 -2.34 10.02 -1.47
N ALA A 52 -1.96 9.15 -0.52
CA ALA A 52 -2.00 9.46 0.90
C ALA A 52 -1.08 10.65 1.22
N ASP A 53 0.15 10.66 0.71
CA ASP A 53 1.11 11.76 0.90
C ASP A 53 0.55 13.10 0.37
N GLU A 54 -0.12 13.09 -0.79
CA GLU A 54 -0.82 14.27 -1.32
C GLU A 54 -1.95 14.74 -0.40
N GLN A 55 -2.77 13.81 0.13
CA GLN A 55 -3.83 14.13 1.09
C GLN A 55 -3.27 14.71 2.39
N PHE A 56 -2.17 14.13 2.91
CA PHE A 56 -1.45 14.65 4.06
C PHE A 56 -0.96 16.08 3.80
N ALA A 57 -0.31 16.31 2.66
CA ALA A 57 0.18 17.63 2.29
C ALA A 57 -0.96 18.67 2.10
N ALA A 58 -2.12 18.24 1.62
CA ALA A 58 -3.32 19.07 1.52
C ALA A 58 -4.03 19.33 2.86
N GLY A 59 -3.54 18.74 3.96
CA GLY A 59 -4.17 18.85 5.28
C GLY A 59 -5.46 18.05 5.42
N ALA A 60 -5.72 17.09 4.52
CA ALA A 60 -6.88 16.20 4.55
C ALA A 60 -6.70 15.07 5.59
N THR A 61 -6.25 15.43 6.79
CA THR A 61 -6.01 14.52 7.90
C THR A 61 -7.10 14.67 8.96
N VAL A 62 -7.48 13.57 9.59
CA VAL A 62 -8.47 13.57 10.67
C VAL A 62 -7.76 13.27 12.00
N PRO A 63 -8.08 13.98 13.10
CA PRO A 63 -7.56 13.64 14.42
C PRO A 63 -7.89 12.21 14.84
N HIS A 64 -6.95 11.54 15.51
CA HIS A 64 -7.12 10.14 15.93
C HIS A 64 -8.39 9.92 16.77
N ALA A 65 -8.71 10.83 17.68
CA ALA A 65 -9.89 10.73 18.53
C ALA A 65 -11.19 10.71 17.71
N ASP A 66 -11.23 11.46 16.61
CA ASP A 66 -12.40 11.51 15.73
C ASP A 66 -12.50 10.23 14.90
N VAL A 67 -11.39 9.72 14.37
CA VAL A 67 -11.32 8.42 13.68
C VAL A 67 -11.84 7.28 14.56
N MET A 68 -11.39 7.22 15.82
CA MET A 68 -11.79 6.17 16.75
C MET A 68 -13.27 6.26 17.13
N ARG A 69 -13.79 7.47 17.32
CA ARG A 69 -15.21 7.70 17.60
C ARG A 69 -16.07 7.23 16.43
N ASP A 70 -15.70 7.60 15.21
CA ASP A 70 -16.46 7.26 14.01
C ASP A 70 -16.42 5.75 13.76
N ALA A 71 -15.25 5.11 13.88
CA ALA A 71 -15.09 3.67 13.75
C ALA A 71 -15.96 2.89 14.75
N LEU A 72 -15.98 3.29 16.03
CA LEU A 72 -16.82 2.64 17.05
C LEU A 72 -18.31 2.80 16.73
N SER A 73 -18.72 3.98 16.25
CA SER A 73 -20.09 4.26 15.83
C SER A 73 -20.52 3.34 14.69
N THR A 74 -19.69 3.18 13.66
CA THR A 74 -19.95 2.28 12.52
C THR A 74 -20.10 0.83 12.98
N VAL A 75 -19.22 0.35 13.88
CA VAL A 75 -19.31 -1.02 14.42
C VAL A 75 -20.61 -1.23 15.20
N HIS A 76 -21.02 -0.27 16.02
CA HIS A 76 -22.28 -0.36 16.77
C HIS A 76 -23.50 -0.37 15.85
N GLN A 77 -23.51 0.47 14.81
CA GLN A 77 -24.60 0.49 13.82
C GLN A 77 -24.69 -0.85 13.08
N ALA A 78 -23.57 -1.39 12.61
CA ALA A 78 -23.55 -2.69 11.93
C ALA A 78 -24.06 -3.82 12.82
N LYS A 79 -23.69 -3.81 14.12
CA LYS A 79 -24.21 -4.77 15.10
C LYS A 79 -25.71 -4.65 15.29
N GLN A 80 -26.25 -3.44 15.40
CA GLN A 80 -27.69 -3.22 15.54
C GLN A 80 -28.44 -3.69 14.29
N GLN A 81 -27.94 -3.38 13.10
CA GLN A 81 -28.53 -3.83 11.83
C GLN A 81 -28.59 -5.36 11.71
N ALA A 82 -27.50 -6.05 12.09
CA ALA A 82 -27.45 -7.51 12.08
C ALA A 82 -28.48 -8.12 13.05
N GLN A 83 -28.72 -7.48 14.20
CA GLN A 83 -29.70 -7.93 15.19
C GLN A 83 -31.14 -7.72 14.75
N THR A 84 -31.43 -6.63 14.02
CA THR A 84 -32.79 -6.35 13.50
C THR A 84 -33.14 -7.12 12.24
N ALA A 85 -32.15 -7.73 11.58
CA ALA A 85 -32.34 -8.56 10.38
C ALA A 85 -32.62 -10.04 10.70
N THR A 86 -32.68 -10.41 11.98
CA THR A 86 -33.04 -11.74 12.49
C THR A 86 -34.44 -11.72 13.08
#